data_AF-A0A4U0ZX42-F1
#
_entry.id   AF-A0A4U0ZX42-F1
#
_cell.length_a   1.000
_cell.length_b   1.000
_cell.length_c   1.000
_cell.angle_alpha   90.00
_cell.angle_beta   90.00
_cell.angle_gamma   90.00
#
_symmetry.space_group_name_H-M   'P 1'
#
loop_
_entity.id
_entity.type
_entity.pdbx_description
1 polymer ?
#
loop_
_entity_poly.entity_id
_entity_poly.type
_entity_poly.pdbx_seq_one_letter_code
_entity_poly.pdbx_strand_id
1 'polypeptide(L)'
;MAHDEVKKEILSPEKKCEVPENWKANILAFACHYCAFAAADLAGVMRLSYPTNVKVIRLPCTGKLDQIYLLRAFERGVDGVFAAG
;
A
#
# COMPACT_ATOMS: atom_id res chain seq x y z
N MET A 1 -9.04 17.37 -35.45
CA MET A 1 -7.61 17.08 -35.64
C MET A 1 -7.05 16.74 -34.26
N ALA A 2 -7.52 15.65 -33.66
CA ALA A 2 -7.09 14.26 -33.89
C ALA A 2 -5.87 13.93 -33.02
N HIS A 3 -6.12 13.55 -31.77
CA HIS A 3 -5.38 12.51 -31.06
C HIS A 3 -6.36 11.79 -30.13
N ASP A 4 -7.25 11.07 -30.80
CA ASP A 4 -7.95 9.90 -30.28
C ASP A 4 -6.92 8.78 -30.00
N GLU A 5 -7.30 7.86 -29.10
CA GLU A 5 -6.73 6.51 -28.93
C GLU A 5 -5.31 6.46 -28.31
N VAL A 6 -5.05 5.88 -27.13
CA VAL A 6 -5.36 4.52 -26.70
C VAL A 6 -5.34 4.46 -25.16
N LYS A 7 -6.50 4.57 -24.50
CA LYS A 7 -6.68 3.96 -23.15
C LYS A 7 -6.87 2.46 -23.37
N LYS A 8 -5.77 1.74 -23.59
CA LYS A 8 -5.76 0.28 -23.37
C LYS A 8 -5.92 0.10 -21.87
N GLU A 9 -7.16 -0.05 -21.42
CA GLU A 9 -7.42 -0.67 -20.13
C GLU A 9 -6.76 -2.05 -20.17
N ILE A 10 -5.61 -2.16 -19.52
CA ILE A 10 -5.00 -3.44 -19.21
C ILE A 10 -6.03 -4.13 -18.32
N LEU A 11 -6.83 -5.02 -18.91
CA LEU A 11 -7.81 -5.80 -18.19
C LEU A 11 -7.03 -6.67 -17.21
N SER A 12 -6.97 -6.24 -15.94
CA SER A 12 -6.32 -7.03 -14.90
C SER A 12 -6.95 -8.43 -14.92
N PRO A 13 -6.14 -9.52 -14.99
CA PRO A 13 -6.66 -10.90 -14.95
C PRO A 13 -7.35 -11.22 -13.62
N GLU A 14 -7.23 -10.33 -12.65
CA GLU A 14 -7.82 -10.41 -11.32
C GLU A 14 -9.31 -10.06 -11.36
N LYS A 15 -10.13 -11.03 -10.94
CA LYS A 15 -11.56 -10.81 -10.72
C LYS A 15 -11.73 -9.71 -9.67
N LYS A 16 -12.40 -8.60 -10.03
CA LYS A 16 -12.80 -7.58 -9.05
C LYS A 16 -13.68 -8.26 -7.99
N CYS A 17 -13.17 -8.37 -6.77
CA CYS A 17 -13.97 -8.78 -5.63
C CYS A 17 -14.84 -7.61 -5.20
N GLU A 18 -16.12 -7.89 -4.96
CA GLU A 18 -17.06 -6.93 -4.39
C GLU A 18 -16.73 -6.73 -2.92
N VAL A 19 -16.53 -5.47 -2.53
CA VAL A 19 -16.15 -5.09 -1.17
C VAL A 19 -17.43 -4.84 -0.36
N PRO A 20 -17.65 -5.47 0.81
CA PRO A 20 -18.84 -5.23 1.60
C PRO A 20 -18.89 -3.79 2.14
N GLU A 21 -20.09 -3.19 2.20
CA GLU A 21 -20.28 -1.76 2.50
C GLU A 21 -19.70 -1.28 3.85
N ASN A 22 -19.57 -2.16 4.85
CA ASN A 22 -19.04 -1.82 6.18
C ASN A 22 -17.66 -2.44 6.47
N TRP A 23 -16.94 -2.87 5.44
CA TRP A 23 -15.60 -3.44 5.60
C TRP A 23 -14.55 -2.34 5.78
N LYS A 24 -13.80 -2.41 6.88
CA LYS A 24 -12.65 -1.53 7.13
C LYS A 24 -11.37 -2.31 6.86
N ALA A 25 -10.75 -2.05 5.70
CA ALA A 25 -9.51 -2.69 5.31
C ALA A 25 -8.43 -2.44 6.38
N ASN A 26 -7.79 -3.48 6.90
CA ASN A 26 -6.65 -3.39 7.78
C ASN A 26 -5.37 -3.51 6.93
N ILE A 27 -4.63 -2.40 6.78
CA ILE A 27 -3.48 -2.33 5.88
C ILE A 27 -2.19 -2.18 6.69
N LEU A 28 -1.17 -2.97 6.34
CA LEU A 28 0.15 -2.88 6.93
C LEU A 28 1.16 -2.34 5.91
N ALA A 29 1.79 -1.22 6.22
CA ALA A 29 2.76 -0.57 5.34
C ALA A 29 4.19 -0.77 5.87
N PHE A 30 5.05 -1.45 5.11
CA PHE A 30 6.48 -1.53 5.36
C PHE A 30 7.19 -0.38 4.66
N ALA A 31 7.77 0.52 5.45
CA ALA A 31 8.45 1.72 4.97
C ALA A 31 9.93 1.66 5.29
N CYS A 32 10.78 1.84 4.27
CA CYS A 32 12.21 2.05 4.49
C CYS A 32 12.45 3.35 5.27
N HIS A 33 13.52 3.37 6.06
CA HIS A 33 13.86 4.51 6.91
C HIS A 33 14.17 5.78 6.11
N TYR A 34 14.90 5.63 5.00
CA TYR A 34 15.49 6.77 4.30
C TYR A 34 14.55 7.44 3.29
N CYS A 35 13.72 6.68 2.57
CA CYS A 35 12.86 7.21 1.52
C CYS A 35 11.39 7.20 1.94
N ALA A 36 10.80 6.03 2.16
CA ALA A 36 9.37 5.88 2.38
C ALA A 36 8.90 6.46 3.73
N PHE A 37 9.67 6.24 4.80
CA PHE A 37 9.34 6.81 6.11
C PHE A 37 9.53 8.33 6.11
N ALA A 38 10.58 8.84 5.45
CA ALA A 38 10.78 10.28 5.27
C ALA A 38 9.66 10.92 4.43
N ALA A 39 9.16 10.22 3.39
CA ALA A 39 8.00 10.66 2.62
C ALA A 39 6.71 10.66 3.45
N ALA A 40 6.52 9.68 4.34
CA ALA A 40 5.41 9.66 5.28
C ALA A 40 5.49 10.83 6.28
N ASP A 41 6.69 11.15 6.78
CA ASP A 41 6.92 12.32 7.64
C ASP A 41 6.62 13.63 6.89
N LEU A 42 7.05 13.74 5.63
CA LEU A 42 6.74 14.89 4.78
C LEU A 42 5.23 15.03 4.55
N ALA A 43 4.51 13.93 4.31
CA ALA A 43 3.06 13.93 4.19
C ALA A 43 2.39 14.45 5.49
N GLY A 44 2.96 14.11 6.64
CA GLY A 44 2.55 14.65 7.95
C GLY A 44 2.79 16.16 8.08
N VAL A 45 3.96 16.65 7.67
CA VAL A 45 4.28 18.09 7.64
C VAL A 45 3.32 18.86 6.73
N MET A 46 2.98 18.28 5.57
CA MET A 46 2.02 18.83 4.62
C MET A 46 0.56 18.70 5.07
N ARG A 47 0.30 18.05 6.22
CA ARG A 47 -1.04 17.80 6.76
C ARG A 47 -1.94 17.04 5.79
N LEU A 48 -1.35 16.14 5.01
CA LEU A 48 -2.12 15.27 4.12
C LEU A 48 -2.89 14.25 4.95
N SER A 49 -4.21 14.27 4.83
CA SER A 49 -5.07 13.29 5.51
C SER A 49 -5.02 11.96 4.77
N TYR A 50 -4.76 10.89 5.51
CA TYR A 50 -4.86 9.52 5.03
C TYR A 50 -5.75 8.72 5.98
N PRO A 51 -6.36 7.62 5.50
CA PRO A 51 -7.19 6.75 6.34
C PRO A 51 -6.43 6.17 7.54
N THR A 52 -7.07 6.14 8.72
CA THR A 52 -6.46 5.67 9.99
C THR A 52 -6.27 4.15 10.09
N ASN A 53 -6.68 3.42 9.07
CA ASN A 53 -6.61 1.97 8.99
C ASN A 53 -5.24 1.45 8.49
N VAL A 54 -4.36 2.36 8.05
CA VAL A 54 -3.00 2.04 7.62
C VAL A 54 -2.03 2.11 8.81
N LYS A 55 -1.30 1.03 9.07
CA LYS A 55 -0.29 0.95 10.13
C LYS A 55 1.10 0.84 9.51
N VAL A 56 1.99 1.77 9.85
CA VAL A 56 3.34 1.84 9.27
C VAL A 56 4.35 1.12 10.17
N ILE A 57 5.11 0.19 9.59
CA ILE A 57 6.28 -0.46 10.19
C ILE A 57 7.54 0.13 9.55
N ARG A 58 8.41 0.69 10.39
CA ARG A 58 9.70 1.22 9.97
C ARG A 58 10.74 0.11 9.84
N LEU A 59 11.39 0.03 8.69
CA LEU A 59 12.50 -0.87 8.38
C LEU A 59 13.77 -0.05 8.10
N PRO A 60 14.99 -0.58 8.34
CA PRO A 60 16.21 0.14 7.97
C PRO A 60 16.32 0.37 6.45
N CYS A 61 15.91 -0.61 5.65
CA CYS A 61 15.82 -0.54 4.19
C CYS A 61 14.79 -1.57 3.70
N THR A 62 14.21 -1.39 2.51
CA THR A 62 13.34 -2.41 1.88
C THR A 62 14.03 -3.73 1.63
N GLY A 63 15.36 -3.75 1.50
CA GLY A 63 16.13 -5.00 1.39
C GLY A 63 16.02 -5.91 2.63
N LYS A 64 15.53 -5.41 3.77
CA LYS A 64 15.26 -6.24 4.96
C LYS A 64 13.91 -6.95 4.89
N LEU A 65 13.05 -6.58 3.94
CA LEU A 65 11.72 -7.16 3.78
C LEU A 65 11.82 -8.52 3.10
N ASP A 66 11.45 -9.55 3.86
CA ASP A 66 11.35 -10.94 3.42
C ASP A 66 9.87 -11.32 3.24
N GLN A 67 9.58 -12.19 2.28
CA GLN A 67 8.28 -12.78 2.00
C GLN A 67 7.65 -13.41 3.25
N ILE A 68 8.45 -13.98 4.17
CA ILE A 68 7.95 -14.53 5.43
C ILE A 68 7.18 -13.47 6.24
N TYR A 69 7.64 -12.22 6.24
CA TYR A 69 6.94 -11.14 6.95
C TYR A 69 5.61 -10.77 6.28
N LEU A 70 5.54 -10.83 4.95
CA LEU A 70 4.30 -10.58 4.20
C LEU A 70 3.28 -11.68 4.49
N LEU A 71 3.69 -12.95 4.37
CA LEU A 71 2.82 -14.09 4.63
C LEU A 71 2.30 -14.09 6.07
N ARG A 72 3.18 -13.81 7.04
CA ARG A 72 2.80 -13.67 8.44
C ARG A 72 1.82 -12.52 8.71
N ALA A 73 1.88 -11.44 7.92
CA ALA A 73 0.90 -10.37 8.02
C ALA A 73 -0.49 -10.85 7.57
N PHE A 74 -0.56 -11.56 6.44
CA PHE A 74 -1.82 -12.15 5.96
C PHE A 74 -2.38 -13.21 6.92
N GLU A 75 -1.54 -14.08 7.49
CA GLU A 75 -1.95 -15.05 8.52
C GLU A 75 -2.57 -14.38 9.76
N ARG A 76 -2.18 -13.14 10.06
CA ARG A 76 -2.71 -12.36 11.18
C ARG A 76 -3.99 -11.58 10.85
N GLY A 77 -4.56 -11.77 9.65
CA GLY A 77 -5.78 -11.08 9.23
C GLY A 77 -5.55 -9.64 8.78
N VAL A 78 -4.39 -9.36 8.18
CA VAL A 78 -4.17 -8.11 7.43
C VAL A 78 -4.76 -8.30 6.03
N ASP A 79 -5.59 -7.35 5.59
CA ASP A 79 -6.27 -7.41 4.30
C ASP A 79 -5.36 -7.01 3.13
N GLY A 80 -4.36 -6.18 3.41
CA GLY A 80 -3.42 -5.70 2.42
C GLY A 80 -2.08 -5.30 3.01
N VAL A 81 -1.02 -5.56 2.25
CA VAL A 81 0.34 -5.16 2.61
C VAL A 81 0.86 -4.17 1.57
N PHE A 82 1.44 -3.07 2.04
CA PHE A 82 2.11 -2.08 1.20
C PHE A 82 3.61 -2.11 1.49
N ALA A 83 4.45 -2.17 0.47
CA ALA A 83 5.90 -2.15 0.61
C ALA A 83 6.47 -0.98 -0.19
N ALA A 84 7.15 -0.05 0.49
CA ALA A 84 7.73 1.13 -0.13
C ALA A 84 9.17 1.34 0.34
N GLY A 85 10.04 1.66 -0.62
CA GLY A 85 11.49 1.78 -0.48
C GLY A 85 12.04 3.01 -1.15
#